data_AF-A0A6J6T4K7-F1
#
_entry.id   AF-A0A6J6T4K7-F1
#
_cell.length_a   1.000
_cell.length_b   1.000
_cell.length_c   1.000
_cell.angle_alpha   90.00
_cell.angle_beta   90.00
_cell.angle_gamma   90.00
#
_symmetry.space_group_name_H-M   'P 1'
#
loop_
_entity.id
_entity.type
_entity.pdbx_description
1 polymer ?
#
loop_
_entity_poly.entity_id
_entity_poly.type
_entity_poly.pdbx_seq_one_letter_code
_entity_poly.pdbx_strand_id
1 'polypeptide(L)'
;MSATQNVFVGREQLSSNWILGKLGVVNDRHMHQEAIKALSDLGIKIPSLNATVRSMSGGQRQCLAIARAMLFGHKVIILDEPTAALGVHESAQVLSVVDQLRSKGLAILIVSHNMQHVFKITDSITVMRLGASVASRKTNETSPEEIVGLITGAISG
;
A
#
# COMPACT_ATOMS: atom_id res chain seq x y z
N MET A 1 -17.42 -8.20 7.97
CA MET A 1 -16.00 -8.25 8.33
C MET A 1 -15.56 -6.88 8.81
N SER A 2 -15.13 -6.80 10.07
CA SER A 2 -14.51 -5.57 10.60
C SER A 2 -13.15 -5.34 9.94
N ALA A 3 -12.63 -4.12 10.02
CA ALA A 3 -11.27 -3.85 9.53
C ALA A 3 -10.20 -4.66 10.28
N THR A 4 -10.39 -4.88 11.59
CA THR A 4 -9.55 -5.79 12.38
C THR A 4 -9.50 -7.19 11.78
N GLN A 5 -10.68 -7.79 11.53
CA GLN A 5 -10.75 -9.12 10.94
C GLN A 5 -10.14 -9.13 9.54
N ASN A 6 -10.36 -8.09 8.74
CA ASN A 6 -9.83 -7.99 7.37
C ASN A 6 -8.29 -8.03 7.32
N VAL A 7 -7.67 -7.36 8.29
CA VAL A 7 -6.22 -7.31 8.44
C VAL A 7 -5.61 -8.68 8.76
N PHE A 8 -6.32 -9.52 9.51
CA PHE A 8 -5.84 -10.83 9.93
C PHE A 8 -6.40 -12.00 9.10
N VAL A 9 -7.11 -11.76 7.99
CA VAL A 9 -7.65 -12.84 7.14
C VAL A 9 -6.54 -13.79 6.71
N GLY A 10 -6.72 -15.09 6.99
CA GLY A 10 -5.75 -16.15 6.70
C GLY A 10 -4.53 -16.19 7.63
N ARG A 11 -4.52 -15.33 8.66
CA ARG A 11 -3.50 -15.24 9.73
C ARG A 11 -4.16 -14.97 11.08
N GLU A 12 -5.37 -15.50 11.27
CA GLU A 12 -6.18 -15.30 12.45
C GLU A 12 -5.46 -15.83 13.69
N GLN A 13 -5.38 -15.00 14.74
CA GLN A 13 -4.71 -15.42 15.97
C GLN A 13 -5.71 -16.09 16.90
N LEU A 14 -5.48 -17.38 17.20
CA LEU A 14 -6.34 -18.17 18.05
C LEU A 14 -6.29 -17.72 19.52
N SER A 15 -7.33 -18.06 20.26
CA SER A 15 -7.44 -17.79 21.68
C SER A 15 -6.26 -18.38 22.45
N SER A 16 -5.74 -17.61 23.41
CA SER A 16 -4.65 -18.03 24.31
C SER A 16 -5.07 -19.18 25.24
N ASN A 17 -6.38 -19.40 25.41
CA ASN A 17 -6.90 -20.56 26.13
C ASN A 17 -6.82 -21.80 25.21
N TRP A 18 -6.08 -22.82 25.64
CA TRP A 18 -5.81 -24.01 24.83
C TRP A 18 -7.07 -24.74 24.33
N ILE A 19 -8.15 -24.77 25.13
CA ILE A 19 -9.41 -25.43 24.76
C ILE A 19 -10.09 -24.63 23.66
N LEU A 20 -10.22 -23.31 23.87
CA LEU A 20 -10.85 -22.40 22.92
C LEU A 20 -10.04 -22.29 21.62
N GLY A 21 -8.71 -22.30 21.71
CA GLY A 21 -7.81 -22.32 20.56
C GLY A 21 -8.00 -23.59 19.72
N LYS A 22 -8.12 -24.77 20.34
CA LYS A 22 -8.43 -26.03 19.62
C LYS A 22 -9.81 -26.02 18.96
N LEU A 23 -10.76 -25.24 19.48
CA LEU A 23 -12.08 -25.03 18.90
C LEU A 23 -12.10 -23.96 17.78
N GLY A 24 -10.94 -23.39 17.42
CA GLY A 24 -10.85 -22.38 16.37
C GLY A 24 -11.36 -21.00 16.80
N VAL A 25 -11.51 -20.74 18.10
CA VAL A 25 -11.96 -19.44 18.60
C VAL A 25 -10.83 -18.42 18.44
N VAL A 26 -11.14 -17.29 17.80
CA VAL A 26 -10.17 -16.24 17.50
C VAL A 26 -10.06 -15.23 18.65
N ASN A 27 -8.87 -14.69 18.88
CA ASN A 27 -8.59 -13.67 19.88
C ASN A 27 -8.79 -12.25 19.30
N ASP A 28 -10.04 -11.84 19.15
CA ASP A 28 -10.40 -10.56 18.53
C ASP A 28 -9.80 -9.34 19.27
N ARG A 29 -9.74 -9.39 20.61
CA ARG A 29 -9.13 -8.31 21.42
C ARG A 29 -7.65 -8.12 21.11
N HIS A 30 -6.89 -9.21 21.05
CA HIS A 30 -5.47 -9.15 20.77
C HIS A 30 -5.20 -8.72 19.32
N MET A 31 -5.94 -9.28 18.35
CA MET A 31 -5.87 -8.83 16.95
C MET A 31 -6.20 -7.35 16.81
N HIS A 32 -7.18 -6.84 17.55
CA HIS A 32 -7.55 -5.43 17.54
C HIS A 32 -6.41 -4.53 18.04
N GLN A 33 -5.76 -4.91 19.14
CA GLN A 33 -4.63 -4.17 19.70
C GLN A 33 -3.42 -4.15 18.74
N GLU A 34 -3.09 -5.30 18.16
CA GLU A 34 -2.00 -5.41 17.18
C GLU A 34 -2.31 -4.63 15.89
N ALA A 35 -3.57 -4.65 15.42
CA ALA A 35 -4.00 -3.84 14.30
C ALA A 35 -3.86 -2.34 14.57
N ILE A 36 -4.29 -1.86 15.75
CA ILE A 36 -4.13 -0.45 16.16
C ILE A 36 -2.65 -0.08 16.16
N LYS A 37 -1.82 -0.90 16.81
CA LYS A 37 -0.38 -0.64 16.94
C LYS A 37 0.28 -0.53 15.58
N ALA A 38 0.05 -1.51 14.69
CA ALA A 38 0.65 -1.47 13.38
C ALA A 38 0.12 -0.33 12.50
N LEU A 39 -1.17 -0.03 12.52
CA LEU A 39 -1.70 1.12 11.80
C LEU A 39 -1.11 2.44 12.31
N SER A 40 -0.98 2.58 13.62
CA SER A 40 -0.35 3.74 14.26
C SER A 40 1.12 3.85 13.88
N ASP A 41 1.86 2.75 13.93
CA ASP A 41 3.27 2.71 13.52
C ASP A 41 3.39 3.17 12.08
N LEU A 42 2.53 2.69 11.18
CA LEU A 42 2.51 3.06 9.77
C LEU A 42 1.91 4.46 9.49
N GLY A 43 1.52 5.21 10.52
CA GLY A 43 0.94 6.55 10.40
C GLY A 43 -0.46 6.58 9.76
N ILE A 44 -1.11 5.42 9.64
CA ILE A 44 -2.40 5.27 8.97
C ILE A 44 -3.52 5.57 9.95
N LYS A 45 -4.26 6.65 9.68
CA LYS A 45 -5.42 7.06 10.49
C LYS A 45 -6.69 6.43 9.93
N ILE A 46 -7.18 5.38 10.59
CA ILE A 46 -8.50 4.79 10.31
C ILE A 46 -9.46 5.21 11.43
N PRO A 47 -10.64 5.80 11.12
CA PRO A 47 -11.56 6.31 12.14
C PRO A 47 -12.02 5.26 13.14
N SER A 48 -12.18 4.00 12.70
CA SER A 48 -12.52 2.88 13.56
C SER A 48 -12.16 1.56 12.92
N LEU A 49 -11.43 0.72 13.66
CA LEU A 49 -11.11 -0.65 13.26
C LEU A 49 -12.27 -1.64 13.51
N ASN A 50 -13.30 -1.18 14.21
CA ASN A 50 -14.55 -1.89 14.42
C ASN A 50 -15.56 -1.60 13.30
N ALA A 51 -15.35 -0.53 12.52
CA ALA A 51 -16.15 -0.26 11.35
C ALA A 51 -16.00 -1.38 10.31
N THR A 52 -17.07 -1.59 9.55
CA THR A 52 -17.02 -2.53 8.43
C THR A 52 -16.14 -1.98 7.32
N VAL A 53 -15.41 -2.85 6.62
CA VAL A 53 -14.62 -2.43 5.44
C VAL A 53 -15.52 -1.80 4.36
N ARG A 54 -16.80 -2.19 4.30
CA ARG A 54 -17.79 -1.66 3.35
C ARG A 54 -18.12 -0.18 3.58
N SER A 55 -18.03 0.31 4.81
CA SER A 55 -18.32 1.71 5.15
C SER A 55 -17.13 2.65 5.00
N MET A 56 -15.98 2.13 4.53
CA MET A 56 -14.75 2.92 4.35
C MET A 56 -14.69 3.57 2.96
N SER A 57 -14.05 4.73 2.88
CA SER A 57 -13.74 5.38 1.60
C SER A 57 -12.77 4.54 0.76
N GLY A 58 -12.59 4.89 -0.52
CA GLY A 58 -11.64 4.19 -1.39
C GLY A 58 -10.22 4.25 -0.82
N GLY A 59 -9.78 5.46 -0.44
CA GLY A 59 -8.45 5.66 0.15
C GLY A 59 -8.26 4.93 1.47
N GLN A 60 -9.28 4.91 2.34
CA GLN A 60 -9.21 4.18 3.61
C GLN A 60 -9.04 2.66 3.40
N ARG A 61 -9.77 2.09 2.44
CA ARG A 61 -9.62 0.66 2.09
C ARG A 61 -8.24 0.36 1.54
N GLN A 62 -7.69 1.24 0.72
CA GLN A 62 -6.33 1.08 0.20
C GLN A 62 -5.28 1.16 1.31
N CYS A 63 -5.38 2.14 2.20
CA CYS A 63 -4.50 2.24 3.36
C CYS A 63 -4.59 1.00 4.25
N LEU A 64 -5.80 0.46 4.48
CA LEU A 64 -5.98 -0.79 5.22
C LEU A 64 -5.29 -1.98 4.51
N ALA A 65 -5.38 -2.06 3.18
CA ALA A 65 -4.70 -3.09 2.40
C ALA A 65 -3.17 -2.99 2.50
N ILE A 66 -2.63 -1.77 2.41
CA ILE A 66 -1.20 -1.49 2.63
C ILE A 66 -0.79 -1.89 4.05
N ALA A 67 -1.57 -1.51 5.06
CA ALA A 67 -1.30 -1.86 6.45
C ALA A 67 -1.25 -3.38 6.68
N ARG A 68 -2.22 -4.09 6.10
CA ARG A 68 -2.25 -5.56 6.12
C ARG A 68 -1.01 -6.17 5.48
N ALA A 69 -0.57 -5.63 4.34
CA ALA A 69 0.65 -6.07 3.67
C ALA A 69 1.92 -5.76 4.49
N MET A 70 1.86 -4.84 5.45
CA MET A 70 3.01 -4.42 6.25
C MET A 70 3.12 -5.13 7.60
N LEU A 71 1.99 -5.52 8.17
CA LEU A 71 1.85 -6.08 9.51
C LEU A 71 2.71 -7.32 9.80
N PHE A 72 3.13 -8.03 8.76
CA PHE A 72 3.80 -9.30 8.88
C PHE A 72 5.26 -9.28 8.41
N GLY A 73 5.92 -8.12 8.54
CA GLY A 73 7.39 -8.02 8.46
C GLY A 73 7.96 -8.08 7.03
N HIS A 74 7.28 -7.42 6.08
CA HIS A 74 7.72 -7.42 4.68
C HIS A 74 8.85 -6.39 4.45
N LYS A 75 9.90 -6.80 3.72
CA LYS A 75 11.03 -5.92 3.33
C LYS A 75 10.78 -5.17 2.02
N VAL A 76 9.85 -5.69 1.22
CA VAL A 76 9.50 -5.19 -0.12
C VAL A 76 7.98 -5.14 -0.23
N ILE A 77 7.45 -4.06 -0.78
CA ILE A 77 6.04 -3.92 -1.12
C ILE A 77 5.88 -3.60 -2.61
N ILE A 78 4.93 -4.27 -3.26
CA ILE A 78 4.56 -4.02 -4.65
C ILE A 78 3.14 -3.46 -4.66
N LEU A 79 2.98 -2.29 -5.25
CA LEU A 79 1.71 -1.59 -5.33
C LEU A 79 1.31 -1.44 -6.80
N ASP A 80 0.29 -2.18 -7.21
CA ASP A 80 -0.27 -2.10 -8.56
C ASP A 80 -1.38 -1.05 -8.59
N GLU A 81 -1.13 0.08 -9.27
CA GLU A 81 -2.06 1.21 -9.42
C GLU A 81 -2.80 1.60 -8.13
N PRO A 82 -2.07 1.90 -7.03
CA PRO A 82 -2.66 2.03 -5.70
C PRO A 82 -3.63 3.22 -5.55
N THR A 83 -3.62 4.16 -6.50
CA THR A 83 -4.49 5.33 -6.49
C THR A 83 -5.61 5.25 -7.52
N ALA A 84 -5.81 4.11 -8.18
CA ALA A 84 -6.86 3.95 -9.18
C ALA A 84 -8.25 4.18 -8.56
N ALA A 85 -9.10 4.91 -9.29
CA ALA A 85 -10.47 5.25 -8.89
C ALA A 85 -10.59 6.02 -7.55
N LEU A 86 -9.51 6.65 -7.08
CA LEU A 86 -9.52 7.51 -5.90
C LEU A 86 -9.58 8.99 -6.29
N GLY A 87 -10.29 9.80 -5.50
CA GLY A 87 -10.23 11.25 -5.63
C GLY A 87 -8.86 11.82 -5.26
N VAL A 88 -8.63 13.11 -5.54
CA VAL A 88 -7.36 13.80 -5.25
C VAL A 88 -6.97 13.70 -3.78
N HIS A 89 -7.93 13.95 -2.87
CA HIS A 89 -7.69 13.90 -1.43
C HIS A 89 -7.33 12.48 -0.95
N GLU A 90 -8.04 11.47 -1.43
CA GLU A 90 -7.82 10.07 -1.06
C GLU A 90 -6.50 9.54 -1.62
N SER A 91 -6.17 9.89 -2.87
CA SER A 91 -4.87 9.59 -3.47
C SER A 91 -3.72 10.19 -2.66
N ALA A 92 -3.85 11.45 -2.23
CA ALA A 92 -2.84 12.10 -1.39
C ALA A 92 -2.63 11.38 -0.05
N GLN A 93 -3.69 10.84 0.57
CA GLN A 93 -3.57 10.03 1.78
C GLN A 93 -2.78 8.75 1.52
N VAL A 94 -3.10 8.02 0.46
CA VAL A 94 -2.39 6.78 0.09
C VAL A 94 -0.91 7.06 -0.20
N LEU A 95 -0.62 8.09 -0.99
CA LEU A 95 0.76 8.47 -1.32
C LEU A 95 1.55 8.91 -0.08
N SER A 96 0.90 9.57 0.88
CA SER A 96 1.53 9.94 2.16
C SER A 96 1.92 8.72 2.99
N VAL A 97 1.10 7.67 2.99
CA VAL A 97 1.43 6.41 3.66
C VAL A 97 2.62 5.75 2.97
N VAL A 98 2.61 5.70 1.64
CA VAL A 98 3.73 5.14 0.87
C VAL A 98 5.05 5.87 1.17
N ASP A 99 5.03 7.20 1.24
CA ASP A 99 6.21 8.00 1.58
C ASP A 99 6.71 7.74 3.01
N GLN A 100 5.80 7.57 3.98
CA GLN A 100 6.15 7.15 5.34
C GLN A 100 6.81 5.76 5.36
N LEU A 101 6.31 4.80 4.58
CA LEU A 101 6.94 3.48 4.46
C LEU A 101 8.34 3.58 3.85
N ARG A 102 8.51 4.41 2.82
CA ARG A 102 9.81 4.68 2.20
C ARG A 102 10.80 5.25 3.23
N SER A 103 10.38 6.21 4.05
CA SER A 103 11.22 6.81 5.10
C SER A 103 11.71 5.80 6.15
N LYS A 104 11.02 4.67 6.29
CA LYS A 104 11.41 3.57 7.19
C LYS A 104 12.38 2.57 6.55
N GLY A 105 12.86 2.84 5.34
CA GLY A 105 13.83 2.01 4.63
C GLY A 105 13.22 0.81 3.92
N LEU A 106 11.91 0.82 3.66
CA LEU A 106 11.29 -0.23 2.86
C LEU A 106 11.50 0.00 1.36
N ALA A 107 11.77 -1.09 0.64
CA ALA A 107 11.78 -1.06 -0.81
C ALA A 107 10.33 -1.10 -1.34
N ILE A 108 10.00 -0.15 -2.21
CA ILE A 108 8.64 0.01 -2.75
C ILE A 108 8.72 -0.02 -4.28
N LEU A 109 8.00 -0.94 -4.90
CA LEU A 109 7.75 -0.95 -6.34
C LEU A 109 6.32 -0.48 -6.59
N ILE A 110 6.15 0.52 -7.44
CA ILE A 110 4.84 1.09 -7.76
C ILE A 110 4.63 1.04 -9.25
N VAL A 111 3.51 0.47 -9.66
CA VAL A 111 2.99 0.56 -11.03
C VAL A 111 2.01 1.72 -11.07
N SER A 112 2.28 2.70 -11.92
CA SER A 112 1.43 3.88 -12.09
C SER A 112 1.61 4.49 -13.47
N HIS A 113 0.50 4.86 -14.10
CA HIS A 113 0.48 5.71 -15.30
C HIS A 113 0.31 7.21 -14.97
N ASN A 114 0.13 7.57 -13.70
CA ASN A 114 -0.01 8.96 -13.28
C ASN A 114 1.36 9.60 -12.98
N MET A 115 1.84 10.45 -13.88
CA MET A 115 3.16 11.08 -13.76
C MET A 115 3.29 11.99 -12.55
N GLN A 116 2.24 12.72 -12.15
CA GLN A 116 2.31 13.58 -10.96
C GLN A 116 2.58 12.76 -9.69
N HIS A 117 1.98 11.57 -9.60
CA HIS A 117 2.21 10.66 -8.49
C HIS A 117 3.62 10.07 -8.56
N VAL A 118 4.01 9.54 -9.72
CA VAL A 118 5.33 8.91 -9.94
C VAL A 118 6.46 9.86 -9.54
N PHE A 119 6.47 11.08 -10.07
CA PHE A 119 7.55 12.05 -9.81
C PHE A 119 7.59 12.53 -8.36
N LYS A 120 6.49 12.40 -7.62
CA LYS A 120 6.42 12.82 -6.22
C LYS A 120 7.06 11.83 -5.25
N ILE A 121 7.00 10.53 -5.53
CA ILE A 121 7.32 9.50 -4.52
C ILE A 121 8.42 8.52 -4.93
N THR A 122 8.87 8.54 -6.18
CA THR A 122 9.86 7.57 -6.69
C THR A 122 11.27 8.13 -6.67
N ASP A 123 12.24 7.24 -6.46
CA ASP A 123 13.67 7.54 -6.63
C ASP A 123 14.17 7.26 -8.05
N SER A 124 13.55 6.27 -8.71
CA SER A 124 13.84 5.88 -10.09
C SER A 124 12.58 5.40 -10.80
N ILE A 125 12.58 5.52 -12.13
CA ILE A 125 11.47 5.17 -13.01
C ILE A 125 12.01 4.19 -14.05
N THR A 126 11.34 3.05 -14.18
CA THR A 126 11.58 2.10 -15.28
C THR A 126 10.40 2.16 -16.24
N VAL A 127 10.66 2.43 -17.51
CA VAL A 127 9.64 2.48 -18.55
C VAL A 127 9.55 1.12 -19.23
N MET A 128 8.34 0.57 -19.29
CA MET A 128 8.05 -0.67 -20.00
C MET A 128 7.25 -0.37 -21.28
N ARG A 129 7.64 -0.97 -22.41
CA ARG A 129 6.93 -0.90 -23.68
C ARG A 129 6.98 -2.26 -24.37
N LEU A 130 5.83 -2.76 -24.83
CA LEU A 130 5.68 -4.08 -25.47
C LEU A 130 6.30 -5.23 -24.65
N GLY A 131 6.15 -5.17 -23.32
CA GLY A 131 6.68 -6.21 -22.41
C GLY A 131 8.17 -6.14 -22.11
N ALA A 132 8.90 -5.18 -22.69
CA ALA A 132 10.33 -4.97 -22.43
C ALA A 132 10.58 -3.68 -21.64
N SER A 133 11.60 -3.68 -20.78
CA SER A 133 12.14 -2.44 -20.22
C SER A 133 12.88 -1.70 -21.33
N VAL A 134 12.42 -0.50 -21.66
CA VAL A 134 13.02 0.32 -22.72
C VAL A 134 13.94 1.41 -22.18
N ALA A 135 13.75 1.81 -20.93
CA ALA A 135 14.59 2.81 -20.28
C ALA A 135 14.47 2.72 -18.77
N SER A 136 15.53 3.13 -18.07
CA SER A 136 15.52 3.45 -16.65
C SER A 136 16.13 4.83 -16.44
N ARG A 137 15.49 5.65 -15.61
CA ARG A 137 15.93 7.01 -15.28
C ARG A 137 15.83 7.23 -13.78
N LYS A 138 16.71 8.05 -13.21
CA LYS A 138 16.46 8.58 -11.86
C LYS A 138 15.40 9.66 -11.96
N THR A 139 14.48 9.70 -10.99
CA THR A 139 13.33 10.62 -11.03
C THR A 139 13.76 12.08 -11.04
N ASN A 140 14.90 12.40 -10.42
CA ASN A 140 15.46 13.76 -10.38
C ASN A 140 16.28 14.16 -11.63
N GLU A 141 16.53 13.23 -12.55
CA GLU A 141 17.35 13.43 -13.76
C GLU A 141 16.49 13.38 -15.05
N THR A 142 15.17 13.37 -14.93
CA THR A 142 14.22 13.20 -16.06
C THR A 142 13.00 14.12 -15.90
N SER A 143 12.12 14.16 -16.91
CA SER A 143 10.87 14.93 -16.89
C SER A 143 9.66 14.08 -17.27
N PRO A 144 8.43 14.47 -16.88
CA PRO A 144 7.21 13.78 -17.30
C PRO A 144 7.10 13.63 -18.82
N GLU A 145 7.52 14.63 -19.57
CA GLU A 145 7.50 14.64 -21.04
C GLU A 145 8.47 13.61 -21.63
N GLU A 146 9.67 13.47 -21.07
CA GLU A 146 10.64 12.44 -21.49
C GLU A 146 10.06 11.04 -21.25
N ILE A 147 9.53 10.79 -20.05
CA ILE A 147 8.95 9.49 -19.68
C ILE A 147 7.76 9.14 -20.61
N VAL A 148 6.89 10.10 -20.90
CA VAL A 148 5.78 9.91 -21.85
C VAL A 148 6.30 9.65 -23.27
N GLY A 149 7.37 10.34 -23.70
CA GLY A 149 8.04 10.10 -24.97
C GLY A 149 8.61 8.68 -25.08
N LEU A 150 9.19 8.15 -24.00
CA LEU A 150 9.71 6.78 -23.92
C LEU A 150 8.58 5.74 -23.96
N ILE A 151 7.46 6.00 -23.27
CA ILE A 151 6.27 5.12 -23.27
C ILE A 151 5.68 5.02 -24.68
N THR A 152 5.50 6.17 -25.35
CA THR A 152 4.90 6.25 -26.70
C THR A 152 5.85 5.84 -27.82
N GLY A 153 7.16 5.85 -27.57
CA GLY A 153 8.19 5.60 -28.58
C GLY A 153 8.54 6.82 -29.43
N ALA A 154 8.07 8.02 -29.07
CA ALA A 154 8.52 9.27 -29.68
C ALA A 154 10.00 9.56 -29.38
N ILE A 155 10.53 9.01 -28.28
CA ILE A 155 11.93 9.10 -27.87
C ILE A 155 12.51 7.68 -27.80
N SER A 156 13.74 7.52 -28.30
CA SER A 156 14.50 6.26 -28.17
C SER A 156 15.18 6.22 -26.80
N GLY A 157 15.10 5.07 -26.13
CA GLY A 157 15.53 4.86 -24.74
C GLY A 157 17.03 4.86 -24.50
#